data_AF-J1EKW2-F1
#
_entry.id   AF-J1EKW2-F1
#
_cell.length_a   1.000
_cell.length_b   1.000
_cell.length_c   1.000
_cell.angle_alpha   90.00
_cell.angle_beta   90.00
_cell.angle_gamma   90.00
#
_symmetry.space_group_name_H-M   'P 1'
#
loop_
_entity.id
_entity.type
_entity.pdbx_description
1 polymer ?
#
loop_
_entity_poly.entity_id
_entity_poly.type
_entity_poly.pdbx_seq_one_letter_code
_entity_poly.pdbx_strand_id
1 'polypeptide(L)' 'MQQAMHAARLVAAHSALLSLLYEAQGESPQVDAITVTLTYSPDADGLDISYLSKGMPVAGEGM' A
#
# COMPACT_ATOMS: atom_id res chain seq x y z
N MET A 1 22.21 -4.19 -15.45
CA MET A 1 21.17 -3.18 -15.77
C MET A 1 19.77 -3.57 -15.29
N GLN A 2 19.33 -4.83 -15.45
CA GLN A 2 17.98 -5.26 -15.05
C GLN A 2 17.68 -5.10 -13.55
N GLN A 3 18.64 -5.39 -12.66
CA GLN A 3 18.52 -5.20 -11.22
C GLN A 3 18.33 -3.73 -10.81
N ALA A 4 19.03 -2.80 -11.46
CA ALA A 4 18.87 -1.36 -11.22
C ALA A 4 17.45 -0.88 -11.59
N MET A 5 16.85 -1.44 -12.66
CA MET A 5 15.45 -1.17 -13.01
C MET A 5 14.46 -1.76 -11.99
N HIS A 6 14.75 -2.91 -11.38
CA HIS A 6 13.90 -3.50 -10.35
C HIS A 6 13.92 -2.65 -9.07
N ALA A 7 15.09 -2.20 -8.66
CA ALA A 7 15.24 -1.30 -7.52
C ALA A 7 14.46 0.02 -7.73
N ALA A 8 14.57 0.63 -8.91
CA ALA A 8 13.83 1.85 -9.24
C ALA A 8 12.31 1.67 -9.17
N ARG A 9 11.79 0.52 -9.65
CA ARG A 9 10.36 0.20 -9.58
C ARG A 9 9.86 0.03 -8.14
N LEU A 10 10.66 -0.62 -7.29
CA LEU A 10 10.35 -0.76 -5.86
C LEU A 10 10.34 0.60 -5.15
N VAL A 11 11.30 1.48 -5.46
CA VAL A 11 11.32 2.84 -4.92
C VAL A 11 10.08 3.62 -5.34
N ALA A 12 9.68 3.52 -6.61
CA ALA A 12 8.46 4.19 -7.09
C ALA A 12 7.20 3.68 -6.38
N ALA A 13 7.06 2.36 -6.21
CA ALA A 13 5.95 1.76 -5.48
C ALA A 13 5.92 2.21 -4.01
N HIS A 14 7.07 2.21 -3.33
CA HIS A 14 7.19 2.70 -1.96
C HIS A 14 6.77 4.17 -1.85
N SER A 15 7.25 5.05 -2.74
CA SER A 15 6.89 6.46 -2.73
C SER A 15 5.39 6.67 -2.95
N ALA A 16 4.76 5.89 -3.83
CA ALA A 16 3.32 5.95 -4.04
C ALA A 16 2.53 5.55 -2.78
N LEU A 17 2.93 4.46 -2.10
CA LEU A 17 2.31 4.03 -0.84
C LEU A 17 2.45 5.09 0.27
N LEU A 18 3.60 5.76 0.34
CA LEU A 18 3.83 6.82 1.32
C LEU A 18 2.96 8.05 1.03
N SER A 19 2.81 8.43 -0.24
CA SER A 19 1.90 9.52 -0.65
C SER A 19 0.45 9.22 -0.26
N LEU A 20 -0.02 7.99 -0.49
CA LEU A 20 -1.37 7.56 -0.07
C LEU A 20 -1.57 7.67 1.44
N LEU A 21 -0.55 7.36 2.25
CA LEU A 21 -0.64 7.52 3.71
C LEU A 21 -0.79 8.99 4.11
N TYR A 22 -0.06 9.90 3.47
CA TYR A 22 -0.18 11.34 3.74
C TYR A 22 -1.57 11.88 3.35
N GLU A 23 -2.11 11.43 2.23
CA GLU A 23 -3.47 11.79 1.80
C GLU A 23 -4.51 11.25 2.78
N ALA A 24 -4.42 9.97 3.16
CA ALA A 24 -5.32 9.35 4.13
C ALA A 24 -5.28 10.05 5.50
N GLN A 25 -4.13 10.56 5.95
CA GLN A 25 -4.04 11.36 7.18
C GLN A 25 -4.77 12.71 7.07
N GLY A 26 -4.82 13.30 5.88
CA GLY A 26 -5.58 14.53 5.63
C GLY A 26 -7.09 14.33 5.72
N GLU A 27 -7.57 13.15 5.30
CA GLU A 27 -9.00 12.80 5.32
C GLU A 27 -9.44 12.18 6.66
N SER A 28 -8.58 11.34 7.25
CA SER A 28 -8.80 10.66 8.53
C SER A 28 -7.50 10.69 9.35
N PRO A 29 -7.34 11.68 10.26
CA PRO A 29 -6.10 11.87 11.03
C PRO A 29 -5.79 10.73 12.02
N GLN A 30 -6.61 9.69 12.04
CA GLN A 30 -6.44 8.51 12.88
C GLN A 30 -5.55 7.47 12.20
N VAL A 31 -5.34 7.54 10.88
CA VAL A 31 -4.57 6.54 10.13
C VAL A 31 -3.07 6.76 10.34
N ASP A 32 -2.37 5.76 10.86
CA ASP A 32 -0.92 5.79 11.08
C ASP A 32 -0.13 4.82 10.20
N ALA A 33 -0.80 3.87 9.56
CA ALA A 33 -0.17 2.96 8.60
C ALA A 33 -1.14 2.50 7.51
N ILE A 34 -0.57 2.14 6.36
CA ILE A 34 -1.24 1.44 5.27
C ILE A 34 -0.51 0.13 5.03
N THR A 35 -1.25 -0.97 5.01
CA THR A 35 -0.76 -2.29 4.58
C THR A 35 -1.34 -2.59 3.21
N VAL A 36 -0.49 -2.93 2.25
CA VAL A 36 -0.91 -3.38 0.92
C VAL A 36 -0.47 -4.82 0.72
N THR A 37 -1.44 -5.70 0.49
CA THR A 37 -1.23 -7.11 0.19
C THR A 37 -1.43 -7.30 -1.31
N LEU A 38 -0.38 -7.76 -1.97
CA LEU A 38 -0.40 -8.13 -3.38
C LEU A 38 -0.50 -9.66 -3.46
N THR A 39 -1.61 -10.14 -4.01
CA THR A 39 -1.80 -11.56 -4.28
C THR A 39 -1.58 -11.82 -5.76
N TYR A 40 -0.66 -12.72 -6.07
CA TYR A 40 -0.49 -13.25 -7.42
C TYR A 40 -0.75 -14.75 -7.40
N SER A 41 -1.76 -15.19 -8.13
CA SER A 41 -2.02 -16.60 -8.42
C SER A 41 -2.25 -16.80 -9.92
N PRO A 42 -2.11 -18.02 -10.45
CA PRO A 42 -2.35 -18.31 -11.86
C PRO A 42 -3.77 -17.98 -12.34
N ASP A 43 -4.74 -18.00 -11.41
CA ASP A 43 -6.16 -17.89 -11.70
C ASP A 43 -6.76 -16.55 -11.28
N ALA A 44 -6.05 -15.77 -10.45
CA ALA A 44 -6.45 -14.45 -9.99
C ALA A 44 -5.26 -13.64 -9.45
N ASP A 45 -5.22 -12.38 -9.82
CA ASP A 45 -4.50 -11.33 -9.12
C ASP A 45 -5.45 -10.58 -8.19
N GLY A 46 -4.92 -10.09 -7.07
CA GLY A 46 -5.69 -9.36 -6.07
C GLY A 46 -4.85 -8.31 -5.38
N LEU A 47 -5.50 -7.22 -4.99
CA LEU A 47 -4.91 -6.12 -4.25
C LEU A 47 -5.82 -5.79 -3.07
N ASP A 48 -5.33 -6.00 -1.86
CA ASP A 48 -6.01 -5.58 -0.64
C ASP A 48 -5.22 -4.46 0.04
N ILE A 49 -5.93 -3.40 0.41
CA ILE A 49 -5.43 -2.24 1.13
C ILE A 49 -6.11 -2.21 2.49
N SER A 50 -5.33 -2.14 3.56
CA SER A 50 -5.81 -1.97 4.93
C SER A 50 -5.22 -0.70 5.54
N TYR A 51 -6.09 0.15 6.07
CA TYR A 51 -5.71 1.34 6.83
C TYR A 51 -5.73 1.01 8.32
N LEU A 52 -4.67 1.36 9.03
CA LEU A 52 -4.50 1.05 10.44
C LEU A 52 -4.48 2.34 11.27
N SER A 53 -4.99 2.23 12.49
CA SER A 53 -4.81 3.21 13.56
C SER A 53 -4.35 2.47 14.81
N LYS A 54 -3.21 2.86 15.38
CA LYS A 54 -2.60 2.24 16.57
C LYS A 54 -2.39 0.74 16.40
N GLY A 55 -2.04 0.32 15.18
CA GLY A 55 -1.87 -1.09 14.81
C GLY A 55 -3.17 -1.88 14.63
N MET A 56 -4.34 -1.26 14.71
CA MET A 56 -5.64 -1.90 14.50
C MET A 56 -6.23 -1.49 13.14
N PRO A 57 -6.78 -2.42 12.33
CA PRO A 57 -7.46 -2.07 11.09
C PRO A 57 -8.69 -1.20 11.37
N VAL A 58 -8.82 -0.09 10.63
CA VAL A 58 -9.95 0.85 10.75
C VAL A 58 -10.75 1.00 9.46
N ALA A 59 -10.15 0.69 8.31
CA ALA A 59 -10.81 0.65 7.01
C ALA A 59 -10.04 -0.29 6.07
N GLY A 60 -10.68 -0.69 4.96
CA GLY A 60 -10.03 -1.46 3.92
C GLY A 60 -10.74 -1.36 2.58
N GLU A 61 -9.96 -1.53 1.53
CA GLU A 61 -10.38 -1.51 0.13
C GLU A 61 -9.73 -2.70 -0.58
N GLY A 62 -10.44 -3.34 -1.50
CA GLY A 62 -9.89 -4.46 -2.24
C GLY A 62 -10.62 -4.72 -3.55
N MET A 63 -9.92 -5.35 -4.49
CA MET A 63 -10.45 -5.90 -5.74
C MET A 63 -10.04 -7.36 -5.88
#